data_AF-A0A1G1EY43-F1
#
_entry.id   AF-A0A1G1EY43-F1
#
_cell.length_a   1.000
_cell.length_b   1.000
_cell.length_c   1.000
_cell.angle_alpha   90.00
_cell.angle_beta   90.00
_cell.angle_gamma   90.00
#
_symmetry.space_group_name_H-M   'P 1'
#
loop_
_entity.id
_entity.type
_entity.pdbx_description
1 polymer ?
#
loop_
_entity_poly.entity_id
_entity_poly.type
_entity_poly.pdbx_seq_one_letter_code
_entity_poly.pdbx_strand_id
1 'polypeptide(L)'
;MFKFIGSAVQKVKDFIVKNPKLSILIILAIIAAWTFVSIESLHLTSEPGFCQNCHPDRKPGPYGEVYTWKQNIHARAEVKCLDCHGMPGFVGYMKAKIGGLRDLTNFVLKSRENMTEILTRAATDPQYATHLVPNDICLFCHTDSYNRKTRSEKLMSVGVKFRKMDGVKNPEFRKSYGLPDILTEKLRSDIDPNHKKHLDKGVNCLDCHLGVAHGGEFRNKVELKRCAECHDKRKSEISMPDIKIGGGDTAVNFSHKNHTAMFKCDECHTKLFKMKKGTAKIAFTDHGKDALCYSCHNGKKASADCTTCHAKVAPPKSPITYKSGGMAPVNFSHEFHAAAFKCEECHTKIWPMKRGVKKMKMDDLYKGKFCGACHNGKIASAATDCAKCHKQK
;
A
#
# COMPACT_ATOMS: atom_id res chain seq x y z
N MET A 1 -46.17 42.65 34.46
CA MET A 1 -45.65 41.41 33.86
C MET A 1 -46.26 40.13 34.45
N PHE A 2 -46.33 39.98 35.78
CA PHE A 2 -46.85 38.76 36.45
C PHE A 2 -48.35 38.42 36.21
N LYS A 3 -49.26 39.41 36.13
CA LYS A 3 -50.70 39.15 35.86
C LYS A 3 -51.01 38.61 34.46
N PHE A 4 -50.20 38.96 33.46
CA PHE A 4 -50.41 38.55 32.07
C PHE A 4 -50.02 37.08 31.82
N ILE A 5 -48.96 36.63 32.50
CA ILE A 5 -48.47 35.24 32.44
C ILE A 5 -49.49 34.30 33.09
N GLY A 6 -50.11 34.69 34.22
CA GLY A 6 -51.16 33.90 34.88
C GLY A 6 -52.41 33.70 34.01
N SER A 7 -52.83 34.74 33.28
CA SER A 7 -53.97 34.68 32.33
C SER A 7 -53.71 33.73 31.16
N ALA A 8 -52.51 33.78 30.57
CA ALA A 8 -52.15 32.90 29.46
C ALA A 8 -52.05 31.42 29.89
N VAL A 9 -51.44 31.16 31.06
CA VAL A 9 -51.32 29.80 31.60
C VAL A 9 -52.70 29.20 31.90
N GLN A 10 -53.63 30.00 32.46
CA GLN A 10 -54.98 29.52 32.74
C GLN A 10 -55.73 29.16 31.45
N LYS A 11 -55.65 30.00 30.41
CA LYS A 11 -56.26 29.72 29.10
C LYS A 11 -55.72 28.42 28.46
N VAL A 12 -54.43 28.15 28.60
CA VAL A 12 -53.81 26.90 28.12
C VAL A 12 -54.31 25.70 28.91
N LYS A 13 -54.40 25.81 30.24
CA LYS A 13 -54.97 24.75 31.09
C LYS A 13 -56.43 24.45 30.71
N ASP A 14 -57.24 25.49 30.56
CA ASP A 14 -58.65 25.36 30.20
C ASP A 14 -58.81 24.71 28.81
N PHE A 15 -57.95 25.07 27.85
CA PHE A 15 -57.90 24.44 26.52
C PHE A 15 -57.53 22.97 26.58
N ILE A 16 -56.53 22.59 27.40
CA ILE A 16 -56.07 21.21 27.56
C ILE A 16 -57.17 20.34 28.18
N VAL A 17 -57.82 20.84 29.23
CA VAL A 17 -58.92 20.13 29.90
C VAL A 17 -60.10 19.96 28.94
N LYS A 18 -60.41 20.99 28.14
CA LYS A 18 -61.53 20.95 27.18
C LYS A 18 -61.26 20.07 25.95
N ASN A 19 -60.00 19.92 25.52
CA ASN A 19 -59.64 19.23 24.28
C ASN A 19 -58.46 18.26 24.45
N PRO A 20 -58.53 17.24 25.32
CA PRO A 20 -57.37 16.42 25.70
C PRO A 20 -56.73 15.68 24.51
N LYS A 21 -57.53 15.12 23.59
CA LYS A 21 -57.02 14.44 22.39
C LYS A 21 -56.29 15.41 21.45
N LEU A 22 -56.86 16.60 21.23
CA LEU A 22 -56.25 17.63 20.38
C LEU A 22 -54.96 18.16 21.00
N SER A 23 -54.93 18.36 22.32
CA SER A 23 -53.71 18.77 23.03
C SER A 23 -52.60 17.74 22.93
N ILE A 24 -52.91 16.44 23.04
CA ILE A 24 -51.94 15.36 22.81
C ILE A 24 -51.41 15.42 21.37
N LEU A 25 -52.29 15.55 20.37
CA LEU A 25 -51.88 15.66 18.96
C LEU A 25 -50.98 16.88 18.71
N ILE A 26 -51.30 18.03 19.31
CA ILE A 26 -50.47 19.24 19.21
C ILE A 26 -49.09 19.00 19.83
N ILE A 27 -49.02 18.38 21.02
CA ILE A 27 -47.74 18.07 21.67
C ILE A 27 -46.92 17.11 20.83
N LEU A 28 -47.53 16.04 20.32
CA LEU A 28 -46.85 15.08 19.43
C LEU A 28 -46.34 15.76 18.15
N ALA A 29 -47.14 16.65 17.56
CA ALA A 29 -46.73 17.43 16.39
C ALA A 29 -45.54 18.36 16.70
N ILE A 30 -45.54 19.03 17.85
CA ILE A 30 -44.43 19.88 18.30
C ILE A 30 -43.16 19.04 18.52
N ILE A 31 -43.27 17.88 19.18
CA ILE A 31 -42.13 16.98 19.40
C ILE A 31 -41.58 16.46 18.08
N ALA A 32 -42.45 16.07 17.14
CA ALA A 32 -42.05 15.61 15.82
C ALA A 32 -41.37 16.73 15.02
N ALA A 33 -41.93 17.93 15.01
CA ALA A 33 -41.35 19.10 14.35
C ALA A 33 -39.99 19.47 14.95
N TRP A 34 -39.89 19.51 16.28
CA TRP A 34 -38.63 19.78 16.98
C TRP A 34 -37.56 18.73 16.69
N THR A 35 -37.95 17.46 16.67
CA THR A 35 -37.07 16.33 16.33
C THR A 35 -36.58 16.46 14.89
N PHE A 36 -37.47 16.74 13.94
CA PHE A 36 -37.14 16.95 12.54
C PHE A 36 -36.15 18.12 12.36
N VAL A 37 -36.45 19.29 12.92
CA VAL A 37 -35.57 20.47 12.87
C VAL A 37 -34.21 20.18 13.49
N SER A 38 -34.17 19.44 14.59
CA SER A 38 -32.92 19.04 15.24
C SER A 38 -32.06 18.13 14.36
N ILE A 39 -32.69 17.14 13.72
CA ILE A 39 -32.02 16.23 12.78
C ILE A 39 -31.47 17.00 11.58
N GLU A 40 -32.25 17.88 10.96
CA GLU A 40 -31.79 18.68 9.83
C GLU A 40 -30.67 19.64 10.22
N SER A 41 -30.74 20.24 11.41
CA SER A 41 -29.65 21.06 11.95
C SER A 41 -28.36 20.26 12.13
N LEU A 42 -28.48 19.02 12.60
CA LEU A 42 -27.35 18.10 12.74
C LEU A 42 -26.75 17.73 11.36
N HIS A 43 -27.58 17.50 10.34
CA HIS A 43 -27.11 17.25 8.97
C HIS A 43 -26.39 18.47 8.39
N LEU A 44 -27.01 19.65 8.43
CA LEU A 44 -26.45 20.89 7.92
C LEU A 44 -25.07 21.19 8.51
N THR A 45 -24.94 21.06 9.83
CA THR A 45 -23.67 21.29 10.55
C THR A 45 -22.64 20.17 10.36
N SER A 46 -22.98 19.08 9.67
CA SER A 46 -22.05 17.98 9.31
C SER A 46 -21.51 18.10 7.89
N GLU A 47 -22.09 18.99 7.09
CA GLU A 47 -21.72 19.12 5.69
C GLU A 47 -20.37 19.84 5.55
N PRO A 48 -19.52 19.43 4.58
CA PRO A 48 -18.27 20.11 4.28
C PRO A 48 -18.43 21.61 4.03
N GLY A 49 -19.56 22.04 3.46
CA GLY A 49 -19.88 23.45 3.26
C GLY A 49 -20.02 24.24 4.56
N PHE A 50 -20.53 23.63 5.63
CA PHE A 50 -20.55 24.26 6.95
C PHE A 50 -19.13 24.39 7.51
N CYS A 51 -18.30 23.35 7.37
CA CYS A 51 -16.90 23.39 7.81
C CYS A 51 -16.09 24.48 7.09
N GLN A 52 -16.42 24.79 5.83
CA GLN A 52 -15.75 25.82 5.03
C GLN A 52 -15.86 27.23 5.64
N ASN A 53 -16.87 27.49 6.47
CA ASN A 53 -17.01 28.78 7.16
C ASN A 53 -15.84 29.04 8.13
N CYS A 54 -15.25 27.98 8.68
CA CYS A 54 -14.07 28.05 9.55
C CYS A 54 -12.78 27.67 8.82
N HIS A 55 -12.86 26.88 7.74
CA HIS A 55 -11.74 26.47 6.89
C HIS A 55 -11.90 27.05 5.46
N PRO A 56 -11.77 28.38 5.30
CA PRO A 56 -12.10 29.07 4.04
C PRO A 56 -10.97 29.04 2.99
N ASP A 57 -9.75 28.69 3.37
CA ASP A 57 -8.58 28.87 2.51
C ASP A 57 -8.67 27.98 1.27
N ARG A 58 -8.32 28.56 0.13
CA ARG A 58 -8.35 27.89 -1.19
C ARG A 58 -6.97 27.42 -1.64
N LYS A 59 -6.12 27.09 -0.67
CA LYS A 59 -4.76 26.60 -0.87
C LYS A 59 -4.41 25.57 0.20
N PRO A 60 -3.45 24.67 -0.03
CA PRO A 60 -2.96 23.79 1.02
C PRO A 60 -2.36 24.57 2.19
N GLY A 61 -2.54 24.06 3.40
CA GLY A 61 -2.09 24.67 4.65
C GLY A 61 -3.21 24.74 5.70
N PRO A 62 -2.92 25.32 6.88
CA PRO A 62 -3.94 25.58 7.90
C PRO A 62 -5.12 26.34 7.30
N TYR A 63 -6.34 25.95 7.67
CA TYR A 63 -7.61 26.47 7.13
C TYR A 63 -7.93 26.05 5.69
N GLY A 64 -7.04 25.33 5.00
CA GLY A 64 -7.20 24.82 3.64
C GLY A 64 -7.75 23.39 3.55
N GLU A 65 -8.22 22.84 4.67
CA GLU A 65 -8.57 21.43 4.83
C GLU A 65 -9.75 21.03 3.93
N VAL A 66 -10.75 21.90 3.79
CA VAL A 66 -11.90 21.66 2.89
C VAL A 66 -11.48 21.74 1.42
N TYR A 67 -10.60 22.69 1.09
CA TYR A 67 -10.08 22.85 -0.27
C TYR A 67 -9.28 21.62 -0.72
N THR A 68 -8.35 21.17 0.12
CA THR A 68 -7.52 19.98 -0.14
C THR A 68 -8.35 18.69 -0.13
N TRP A 69 -9.31 18.56 0.79
CA TRP A 69 -10.24 17.41 0.82
C TRP A 69 -11.02 17.29 -0.49
N LYS A 70 -11.55 18.42 -1.01
CA LYS A 70 -12.37 18.43 -2.23
C LYS A 70 -11.63 17.88 -3.45
N GLN A 71 -10.30 17.96 -3.46
CA GLN A 71 -9.46 17.45 -4.54
C GLN A 71 -9.14 15.95 -4.38
N ASN A 72 -9.36 15.37 -3.20
CA ASN A 72 -8.97 14.01 -2.86
C ASN A 72 -9.96 12.95 -3.35
N ILE A 73 -9.48 11.71 -3.51
CA ILE A 73 -10.31 10.55 -3.86
C ILE A 73 -11.45 10.29 -2.88
N HIS A 74 -11.29 10.62 -1.59
CA HIS A 74 -12.35 10.46 -0.59
C HIS A 74 -13.54 11.39 -0.85
N ALA A 75 -13.31 12.64 -1.26
CA ALA A 75 -14.39 13.54 -1.66
C ALA A 75 -15.13 13.02 -2.89
N ARG A 76 -14.42 12.42 -3.86
CA ARG A 76 -15.04 11.76 -5.02
C ARG A 76 -15.88 10.54 -4.65
N ALA A 77 -15.51 9.85 -3.58
CA ALA A 77 -16.31 8.77 -2.98
C ALA A 77 -17.40 9.31 -2.02
N GLU A 78 -17.62 10.62 -1.98
CA GLU A 78 -18.55 11.33 -1.09
C GLU A 78 -18.34 11.02 0.39
N VAL A 79 -17.10 10.69 0.78
CA VAL A 79 -16.69 10.58 2.18
C VAL A 79 -16.43 12.00 2.69
N LYS A 80 -17.30 12.49 3.56
CA LYS A 80 -17.31 13.86 4.08
C LYS A 80 -16.33 14.00 5.24
N CYS A 81 -16.09 15.25 5.68
CA CYS A 81 -15.16 15.55 6.77
C CYS A 81 -15.46 14.72 8.03
N LEU A 82 -16.73 14.71 8.46
CA LEU A 82 -17.17 14.03 9.68
C LEU A 82 -17.20 12.50 9.56
N ASP A 83 -17.13 11.96 8.34
CA ASP A 83 -16.94 10.52 8.15
C ASP A 83 -15.53 10.11 8.60
N CYS A 84 -14.54 11.00 8.54
CA CYS A 84 -13.19 10.72 9.06
C CYS A 84 -12.95 11.32 10.46
N HIS A 85 -13.58 12.44 10.80
CA HIS A 85 -13.35 13.13 12.09
C HIS A 85 -14.35 12.76 13.19
N GLY A 86 -15.20 11.75 12.97
CA GLY A 86 -16.12 11.24 13.98
C GLY A 86 -16.18 9.72 13.99
N MET A 87 -16.11 9.11 15.17
CA MET A 87 -16.15 7.66 15.30
C MET A 87 -17.41 7.05 14.67
N PRO A 88 -17.37 5.82 14.13
CA PRO A 88 -18.54 5.16 13.58
C PRO A 88 -19.66 4.94 14.63
N GLY A 89 -20.90 5.00 14.15
CA GLY A 89 -22.12 4.80 14.92
C GLY A 89 -22.74 6.08 15.46
N PHE A 90 -24.01 5.99 15.86
CA PHE A 90 -24.81 7.11 16.37
C PHE A 90 -24.13 7.80 17.56
N VAL A 91 -23.63 7.02 18.53
CA VAL A 91 -22.95 7.59 19.70
C VAL A 91 -21.65 8.30 19.29
N GLY A 92 -20.91 7.75 18.33
CA GLY A 92 -19.70 8.38 17.80
C GLY A 92 -19.98 9.70 17.09
N TYR A 93 -21.05 9.75 16.30
CA TYR A 93 -21.56 10.96 15.69
C TYR A 93 -21.91 12.04 16.72
N MET A 94 -22.71 11.69 17.74
CA MET A 94 -23.12 12.64 18.78
C MET A 94 -21.91 13.17 19.58
N LYS A 95 -20.94 12.31 19.89
CA LYS A 95 -19.69 12.72 20.54
C LYS A 95 -18.90 13.72 19.68
N ALA A 96 -18.79 13.48 18.38
CA ALA A 96 -18.12 14.41 17.47
C ALA A 96 -18.83 15.78 17.43
N LYS A 97 -20.17 15.80 17.51
CA LYS A 97 -20.95 17.05 17.58
C LYS A 97 -20.73 17.82 18.86
N ILE A 98 -20.73 17.15 20.01
CA ILE A 98 -20.43 17.76 21.31
C ILE A 98 -18.99 18.29 21.33
N GLY A 99 -18.04 17.52 20.79
CA GLY A 99 -16.64 17.95 20.64
C GLY A 99 -16.51 19.21 19.79
N GLY A 100 -17.20 19.27 18.64
CA GLY A 100 -17.20 20.44 17.76
C GLY A 100 -17.75 21.71 18.41
N LEU A 101 -18.68 21.61 19.38
CA LEU A 101 -19.12 22.77 20.16
C LEU A 101 -17.99 23.34 21.01
N ARG A 102 -17.17 22.47 21.62
CA ARG A 102 -15.98 22.90 22.38
C ARG A 102 -14.96 23.57 21.48
N ASP A 103 -14.77 23.06 20.27
CA ASP A 103 -13.86 23.64 19.29
C ASP A 103 -14.36 24.98 18.78
N LEU A 104 -15.68 25.14 18.58
CA LEU A 104 -16.30 26.42 18.29
C LEU A 104 -16.09 27.41 19.44
N THR A 105 -16.29 27.00 20.69
CA THR A 105 -16.01 27.84 21.85
C THR A 105 -14.54 28.27 21.88
N ASN A 106 -13.61 27.35 21.60
CA ASN A 106 -12.19 27.68 21.48
C ASN A 106 -11.91 28.65 20.33
N PHE A 107 -12.54 28.47 19.17
CA PHE A 107 -12.36 29.34 18.01
C PHE A 107 -12.89 30.75 18.24
N VAL A 108 -14.04 30.90 18.90
CA VAL A 108 -14.67 32.19 19.18
C VAL A 108 -13.95 32.92 20.32
N LEU A 109 -13.53 32.19 21.36
CA LEU A 109 -12.93 32.79 22.57
C LEU A 109 -11.41 32.91 22.52
N LYS A 110 -10.71 32.11 21.69
CA LYS A 110 -9.24 32.16 21.56
C LYS A 110 -8.84 32.79 20.23
N SER A 111 -7.62 33.34 20.17
CA SER A 111 -7.10 34.00 18.98
C SER A 111 -6.89 33.02 17.81
N ARG A 112 -6.94 33.55 16.58
CA ARG A 112 -6.62 32.79 15.36
C ARG A 112 -5.23 32.14 15.41
N GLU A 113 -4.29 32.71 16.14
CA GLU A 113 -2.93 32.18 16.28
C GLU A 113 -2.93 30.81 16.97
N ASN A 114 -3.72 30.64 18.03
CA ASN A 114 -3.82 29.38 18.75
C ASN A 114 -4.42 28.27 17.86
N MET A 115 -5.42 28.61 17.05
CA MET A 115 -6.01 27.66 16.10
C MET A 115 -5.01 27.28 15.01
N THR A 116 -4.24 28.24 14.48
CA THR A 116 -3.18 27.95 13.51
C THR A 116 -2.14 27.00 14.08
N GLU A 117 -1.75 27.15 15.35
CA GLU A 117 -0.82 26.24 16.03
C GLU A 117 -1.38 24.81 16.08
N ILE A 118 -2.63 24.65 16.51
CA ILE A 118 -3.31 23.35 16.59
C ILE A 118 -3.39 22.68 15.21
N LEU A 119 -3.83 23.42 14.18
CA LEU A 119 -3.95 22.90 12.82
C LEU A 119 -2.58 22.55 12.21
N THR A 120 -1.58 23.38 12.47
CA THR A 120 -0.19 23.12 12.05
C THR A 120 0.33 21.85 12.72
N ARG A 121 0.07 21.66 14.01
CA ARG A 121 0.45 20.44 14.73
C ARG A 121 -0.28 19.21 14.16
N ALA A 122 -1.58 19.30 13.90
CA ALA A 122 -2.35 18.23 13.26
C ALA A 122 -1.81 17.85 11.87
N ALA A 123 -1.28 18.82 11.12
CA ALA A 123 -0.70 18.59 9.81
C ALA A 123 0.72 18.02 9.85
N THR A 124 1.46 18.19 10.95
CA THR A 124 2.91 17.91 11.02
C THR A 124 3.31 16.81 12.01
N ASP A 125 2.50 16.56 13.04
CA ASP A 125 2.73 15.57 14.09
C ASP A 125 1.78 14.37 13.90
N PRO A 126 2.28 13.23 13.39
CA PRO A 126 1.48 12.02 13.21
C PRO A 126 0.82 11.54 14.48
N GLN A 127 1.50 11.59 15.63
CA GLN A 127 0.94 11.10 16.88
C GLN A 127 -0.24 11.97 17.31
N TYR A 128 -0.08 13.29 17.24
CA TYR A 128 -1.18 14.22 17.51
C TYR A 128 -2.35 13.99 16.53
N ALA A 129 -2.06 13.80 15.24
CA ALA A 129 -3.09 13.54 14.23
C ALA A 129 -3.88 12.26 14.51
N THR A 130 -3.26 11.21 15.07
CA THR A 130 -3.96 9.95 15.40
C THR A 130 -4.97 10.09 16.52
N HIS A 131 -4.84 11.10 17.39
CA HIS A 131 -5.87 11.42 18.37
C HIS A 131 -7.11 12.03 17.72
N LEU A 132 -6.94 12.73 16.60
CA LEU A 132 -8.03 13.36 15.84
C LEU A 132 -8.71 12.34 14.92
N VAL A 133 -7.94 11.46 14.29
CA VAL A 133 -8.45 10.40 13.41
C VAL A 133 -7.80 9.06 13.78
N PRO A 134 -8.40 8.33 14.74
CA PRO A 134 -7.96 6.97 15.09
C PRO A 134 -8.06 5.96 13.94
N ASN A 135 -7.22 4.92 13.97
CA ASN A 135 -7.17 3.88 12.93
C ASN A 135 -8.52 3.19 12.67
N ASP A 136 -9.35 3.03 13.71
CA ASP A 136 -10.66 2.37 13.62
C ASP A 136 -11.55 2.98 12.54
N ILE A 137 -11.46 4.29 12.31
CA ILE A 137 -12.23 5.01 11.30
C ILE A 137 -11.82 4.55 9.90
N CYS A 138 -10.52 4.45 9.63
CA CYS A 138 -10.00 3.94 8.37
C CYS A 138 -10.33 2.45 8.21
N LEU A 139 -10.10 1.65 9.24
CA LEU A 139 -10.30 0.21 9.22
C LEU A 139 -11.77 -0.17 9.03
N PHE A 140 -12.70 0.64 9.53
CA PHE A 140 -14.14 0.45 9.36
C PHE A 140 -14.57 0.45 7.88
N CYS A 141 -13.92 1.27 7.04
CA CYS A 141 -14.20 1.34 5.60
C CYS A 141 -13.28 0.44 4.77
N HIS A 142 -12.04 0.24 5.20
CA HIS A 142 -11.02 -0.46 4.41
C HIS A 142 -10.81 -1.94 4.77
N THR A 143 -11.56 -2.46 5.75
CA THR A 143 -11.48 -3.88 6.13
C THR A 143 -12.85 -4.47 6.42
N ASP A 144 -13.04 -5.74 6.09
CA ASP A 144 -14.28 -6.46 6.32
C ASP A 144 -14.46 -6.83 7.79
N SER A 145 -13.36 -7.19 8.46
CA SER A 145 -13.36 -7.63 9.85
C SER A 145 -13.72 -6.50 10.82
N TYR A 146 -13.10 -5.32 10.69
CA TYR A 146 -13.43 -4.19 11.57
C TYR A 146 -14.80 -3.61 11.28
N ASN A 147 -15.25 -3.60 10.02
CA ASN A 147 -16.61 -3.18 9.69
C ASN A 147 -17.62 -4.06 10.42
N ARG A 148 -17.54 -5.39 10.29
CA ARG A 148 -18.45 -6.32 10.97
C ARG A 148 -18.40 -6.17 12.49
N LYS A 149 -17.19 -6.18 13.08
CA LYS A 149 -16.99 -6.04 14.52
C LYS A 149 -17.63 -4.74 15.05
N THR A 150 -17.33 -3.61 14.42
CA THR A 150 -17.84 -2.31 14.86
C THR A 150 -19.36 -2.27 14.76
N ARG A 151 -19.94 -2.84 13.70
CA ARG A 151 -21.39 -2.90 13.52
C ARG A 151 -22.09 -3.82 14.52
N SER A 152 -21.42 -4.86 15.04
CA SER A 152 -21.98 -5.71 16.10
C SER A 152 -21.87 -5.09 17.49
N GLU A 153 -20.88 -4.22 17.71
CA GLU A 153 -20.62 -3.62 19.02
C GLU A 153 -21.27 -2.23 19.19
N LYS A 154 -21.59 -1.53 18.10
CA LYS A 154 -22.07 -0.15 18.13
C LYS A 154 -23.45 0.00 17.51
N LEU A 155 -24.24 0.90 18.11
CA LEU A 155 -25.50 1.35 17.54
C LEU A 155 -25.23 2.22 16.32
N MET A 156 -25.46 1.69 15.12
CA MET A 156 -25.16 2.40 13.87
C MET A 156 -26.15 3.52 13.53
N SER A 157 -27.42 3.36 13.89
CA SER A 157 -28.49 4.33 13.59
C SER A 157 -29.68 4.16 14.53
N VAL A 158 -30.43 5.24 14.76
CA VAL A 158 -31.68 5.26 15.54
C VAL A 158 -32.91 5.47 14.64
N GLY A 159 -32.96 4.75 13.51
CA GLY A 159 -34.02 4.90 12.49
C GLY A 159 -33.80 6.02 11.48
N VAL A 160 -32.74 6.82 11.64
CA VAL A 160 -32.34 7.90 10.72
C VAL A 160 -30.88 7.72 10.30
N LYS A 161 -30.58 8.05 9.04
CA LYS A 161 -29.21 8.01 8.49
C LYS A 161 -28.55 9.37 8.67
N PHE A 162 -27.56 9.46 9.56
CA PHE A 162 -26.87 10.73 9.86
C PHE A 162 -25.65 10.99 8.97
N ARG A 163 -24.91 9.95 8.61
CA ARG A 163 -23.68 10.06 7.81
C ARG A 163 -23.51 8.90 6.86
N LYS A 164 -22.68 9.09 5.83
CA LYS A 164 -22.36 8.04 4.86
C LYS A 164 -21.62 6.89 5.54
N MET A 165 -20.62 7.20 6.39
CA MET A 165 -19.85 6.19 7.12
C MET A 165 -20.77 5.22 7.87
N ASP A 166 -21.77 5.70 8.59
CA ASP A 166 -22.61 4.83 9.42
C ASP A 166 -23.43 3.81 8.58
N GLY A 167 -23.65 4.12 7.31
CA GLY A 167 -24.28 3.24 6.32
C GLY A 167 -23.33 2.26 5.63
N VAL A 168 -22.00 2.41 5.77
CA VAL A 168 -21.01 1.55 5.12
C VAL A 168 -21.12 0.11 5.61
N LYS A 169 -21.22 -0.81 4.65
CA LYS A 169 -21.22 -2.27 4.85
C LYS A 169 -20.19 -2.89 3.93
N ASN A 170 -19.25 -3.61 4.53
CA ASN A 170 -18.21 -4.34 3.81
C ASN A 170 -18.56 -5.84 3.76
N PRO A 171 -18.25 -6.53 2.65
CA PRO A 171 -17.32 -6.10 1.58
C PRO A 171 -17.94 -5.25 0.46
N GLU A 172 -19.26 -5.10 0.41
CA GLU A 172 -19.99 -4.50 -0.72
C GLU A 172 -19.50 -3.08 -1.03
N PHE A 173 -19.32 -2.26 0.01
CA PHE A 173 -18.85 -0.89 -0.13
C PHE A 173 -17.43 -0.83 -0.71
N ARG A 174 -16.42 -1.47 -0.10
CA ARG A 174 -15.05 -1.41 -0.65
C ARG A 174 -14.96 -2.01 -2.05
N LYS A 175 -15.70 -3.08 -2.33
CA LYS A 175 -15.70 -3.77 -3.63
C LYS A 175 -16.36 -2.95 -4.73
N SER A 176 -17.36 -2.12 -4.42
CA SER A 176 -17.95 -1.20 -5.40
C SER A 176 -16.94 -0.16 -5.92
N TYR A 177 -15.92 0.18 -5.13
CA TYR A 177 -14.76 0.98 -5.55
C TYR A 177 -13.58 0.13 -6.05
N GLY A 178 -13.75 -1.19 -6.13
CA GLY A 178 -12.71 -2.15 -6.48
C GLY A 178 -11.59 -2.27 -5.45
N LEU A 179 -11.75 -1.77 -4.23
CA LEU A 179 -10.67 -1.73 -3.25
C LEU A 179 -10.48 -3.10 -2.56
N PRO A 180 -9.22 -3.53 -2.39
CA PRO A 180 -8.94 -4.73 -1.60
C PRO A 180 -9.18 -4.47 -0.11
N ASP A 181 -9.41 -5.54 0.65
CA ASP A 181 -9.24 -5.49 2.09
C ASP A 181 -7.75 -5.31 2.43
N ILE A 182 -7.41 -4.21 3.11
CA ILE A 182 -6.00 -3.81 3.28
C ILE A 182 -5.20 -4.70 4.25
N LEU A 183 -5.88 -5.58 5.00
CA LEU A 183 -5.26 -6.50 5.96
C LEU A 183 -5.14 -7.91 5.43
N THR A 184 -6.08 -8.33 4.57
CA THR A 184 -6.22 -9.75 4.17
C THR A 184 -6.03 -10.00 2.68
N GLU A 185 -6.22 -8.99 1.83
CA GLU A 185 -6.15 -9.13 0.37
C GLU A 185 -4.89 -8.47 -0.20
N LYS A 186 -4.52 -8.88 -1.42
CA LYS A 186 -3.36 -8.35 -2.12
C LYS A 186 -3.59 -6.90 -2.54
N LEU A 187 -2.72 -6.01 -2.08
CA LEU A 187 -2.76 -4.60 -2.46
C LEU A 187 -2.50 -4.38 -3.96
N ARG A 188 -3.05 -3.30 -4.52
CA ARG A 188 -2.83 -2.91 -5.93
C ARG A 188 -1.48 -2.24 -6.16
N SER A 189 -0.84 -1.73 -5.12
CA SER A 189 0.44 -1.03 -5.17
C SER A 189 1.63 -1.99 -5.36
N ASP A 190 2.72 -1.40 -5.86
CA ASP A 190 4.06 -2.01 -5.92
C ASP A 190 4.75 -2.03 -4.55
N ILE A 191 4.16 -1.34 -3.57
CA ILE A 191 4.59 -1.31 -2.18
C ILE A 191 3.52 -2.02 -1.35
N ASP A 192 3.90 -3.06 -0.64
CA ASP A 192 3.08 -3.75 0.34
C ASP A 192 3.80 -3.72 1.69
N PRO A 193 3.42 -2.79 2.59
CA PRO A 193 4.04 -2.69 3.90
C PRO A 193 3.61 -3.81 4.83
N ASN A 194 2.64 -4.67 4.45
CA ASN A 194 1.97 -5.58 5.38
C ASN A 194 1.33 -4.81 6.55
N HIS A 195 0.22 -4.14 6.27
CA HIS A 195 -0.51 -3.30 7.26
C HIS A 195 -0.79 -4.05 8.56
N LYS A 196 -1.18 -5.33 8.49
CA LYS A 196 -1.45 -6.13 9.68
C LYS A 196 -0.26 -6.18 10.63
N LYS A 197 0.95 -6.49 10.12
CA LYS A 197 2.15 -6.53 10.98
C LYS A 197 2.47 -5.17 11.60
N HIS A 198 2.24 -4.09 10.89
CA HIS A 198 2.47 -2.74 11.41
C HIS A 198 1.45 -2.37 12.51
N LEU A 199 0.17 -2.65 12.28
CA LEU A 199 -0.89 -2.44 13.28
C LEU A 199 -0.66 -3.29 14.53
N ASP A 200 -0.28 -4.56 14.37
CA ASP A 200 0.03 -5.48 15.49
C ASP A 200 1.24 -4.97 16.33
N LYS A 201 2.06 -4.07 15.77
CA LYS A 201 3.20 -3.42 16.43
C LYS A 201 2.88 -2.00 16.91
N GLY A 202 1.61 -1.60 16.88
CA GLY A 202 1.15 -0.29 17.36
C GLY A 202 1.43 0.88 16.41
N VAL A 203 1.80 0.61 15.15
CA VAL A 203 1.98 1.66 14.15
C VAL A 203 0.60 2.10 13.65
N ASN A 204 0.37 3.40 13.62
CA ASN A 204 -0.90 4.00 13.21
C ASN A 204 -0.93 4.36 11.72
N CYS A 205 -2.13 4.49 11.17
CA CYS A 205 -2.33 4.82 9.76
C CYS A 205 -1.63 6.14 9.39
N LEU A 206 -1.74 7.16 10.24
CA LEU A 206 -1.16 8.49 9.99
C LEU A 206 0.34 8.57 10.24
N ASP A 207 0.94 7.55 10.87
CA ASP A 207 2.41 7.46 10.95
C ASP A 207 3.03 7.37 9.56
N CYS A 208 2.30 6.82 8.57
CA CYS A 208 2.72 6.78 7.17
C CYS A 208 1.85 7.67 6.28
N HIS A 209 0.53 7.65 6.46
CA HIS A 209 -0.44 8.35 5.63
C HIS A 209 -0.81 9.74 6.19
N LEU A 210 0.18 10.51 6.66
CA LEU A 210 -0.07 11.86 7.14
C LEU A 210 -0.67 12.73 6.02
N GLY A 211 -1.72 13.48 6.34
CA GLY A 211 -2.40 14.33 5.37
C GLY A 211 -3.23 13.58 4.32
N VAL A 212 -3.79 12.39 4.62
CA VAL A 212 -4.61 11.56 3.71
C VAL A 212 -5.52 12.37 2.78
N ALA A 213 -6.26 13.33 3.36
CA ALA A 213 -7.18 14.23 2.66
C ALA A 213 -6.68 15.68 2.58
N HIS A 214 -5.55 16.01 3.22
CA HIS A 214 -5.08 17.38 3.39
C HIS A 214 -3.78 17.71 2.64
N GLY A 215 -3.20 16.73 1.92
CA GLY A 215 -1.99 16.96 1.12
C GLY A 215 -2.20 17.91 -0.06
N GLY A 216 -3.41 17.97 -0.62
CA GLY A 216 -3.72 18.66 -1.89
C GLY A 216 -3.82 17.70 -3.08
N GLU A 217 -3.49 16.42 -2.88
CA GLU A 217 -3.37 15.48 -3.97
C GLU A 217 -4.64 14.62 -4.10
N PHE A 218 -5.01 14.29 -5.35
CA PHE A 218 -6.10 13.34 -5.61
C PHE A 218 -5.88 12.01 -4.89
N ARG A 219 -4.62 11.57 -4.81
CA ARG A 219 -4.19 10.46 -3.96
C ARG A 219 -2.90 10.89 -3.27
N ASN A 220 -2.99 11.31 -2.02
CA ASN A 220 -1.81 11.60 -1.23
C ASN A 220 -1.08 10.28 -0.91
N LYS A 221 0.01 10.01 -1.63
CA LYS A 221 0.77 8.76 -1.53
C LYS A 221 1.86 8.92 -0.47
N VAL A 222 2.13 7.83 0.25
CA VAL A 222 3.24 7.77 1.19
C VAL A 222 4.56 7.86 0.42
N GLU A 223 5.45 8.76 0.86
CA GLU A 223 6.79 8.86 0.33
C GLU A 223 7.69 7.74 0.86
N LEU A 224 8.58 7.20 0.00
CA LEU A 224 9.54 6.16 0.41
C LEU A 224 10.46 6.61 1.54
N LYS A 225 10.79 7.91 1.57
CA LYS A 225 11.59 8.53 2.63
C LYS A 225 10.99 8.26 4.01
N ARG A 226 9.65 8.29 4.12
CA ARG A 226 8.95 8.04 5.39
C ARG A 226 9.18 6.62 5.91
N CYS A 227 9.21 5.64 5.00
CA CYS A 227 9.56 4.26 5.34
C CYS A 227 11.00 4.20 5.85
N ALA A 228 11.95 4.77 5.09
CA ALA A 228 13.36 4.75 5.43
C ALA A 228 13.66 5.40 6.78
N GLU A 229 13.12 6.59 7.05
CA GLU A 229 13.32 7.32 8.30
C GLU A 229 12.86 6.52 9.52
N CYS A 230 11.70 5.85 9.44
CA CYS A 230 11.18 5.06 10.56
C CYS A 230 11.99 3.77 10.76
N HIS A 231 12.28 3.05 9.68
CA HIS A 231 13.01 1.78 9.74
C HIS A 231 14.49 1.95 10.12
N ASP A 232 15.14 3.07 9.73
CA ASP A 232 16.53 3.36 10.11
C ASP A 232 16.63 3.79 11.58
N LYS A 233 15.74 4.68 12.04
CA LYS A 233 15.70 5.09 13.46
C LYS A 233 15.46 3.92 14.41
N ARG A 234 14.72 2.90 13.95
CA ARG A 234 14.37 1.71 14.74
C ARG A 234 15.12 0.46 14.31
N LYS A 235 16.28 0.58 13.66
CA LYS A 235 17.06 -0.57 13.15
C LYS A 235 17.49 -1.59 14.20
N SER A 236 17.56 -1.19 15.48
CA SER A 236 17.82 -2.08 16.62
C SER A 236 16.59 -2.90 17.03
N GLU A 237 15.39 -2.42 16.73
CA GLU A 237 14.11 -3.06 17.07
C GLU A 237 13.48 -3.77 15.86
N ILE A 238 13.78 -3.27 14.66
CA ILE A 238 13.20 -3.69 13.40
C ILE A 238 14.32 -4.21 12.51
N SER A 239 14.43 -5.52 12.39
CA SER A 239 15.24 -6.14 11.35
C SER A 239 14.44 -6.13 10.05
N MET A 240 14.95 -5.46 9.01
CA MET A 240 14.53 -5.80 7.65
C MET A 240 15.12 -7.18 7.36
N PRO A 241 14.29 -8.23 7.24
CA PRO A 241 14.81 -9.57 7.06
C PRO A 241 15.52 -9.65 5.72
N ASP A 242 16.62 -10.40 5.70
CA ASP A 242 17.25 -10.80 4.45
C ASP A 242 16.21 -11.53 3.58
N ILE A 243 16.21 -11.21 2.30
CA ILE A 243 15.29 -11.80 1.34
C ILE A 243 15.95 -12.98 0.68
N LYS A 244 15.34 -14.15 0.82
CA LYS A 244 15.68 -15.31 -0.01
C LYS A 244 14.97 -15.21 -1.36
N ILE A 245 15.75 -15.12 -2.44
CA ILE A 245 15.28 -15.06 -3.82
C ILE A 245 15.56 -16.41 -4.50
N GLY A 246 14.53 -17.00 -5.12
CA GLY A 246 14.62 -18.34 -5.70
C GLY A 246 14.37 -19.47 -4.69
N GLY A 247 14.59 -20.70 -5.13
CA GLY A 247 14.38 -21.91 -4.32
C GLY A 247 15.49 -22.94 -4.54
N GLY A 248 15.56 -23.94 -3.66
CA GLY A 248 16.59 -24.99 -3.70
C GLY A 248 18.00 -24.48 -3.36
N ASP A 249 19.01 -25.24 -3.78
CA ASP A 249 20.42 -24.98 -3.48
C ASP A 249 20.96 -23.70 -4.16
N THR A 250 20.30 -23.23 -5.22
CA THR A 250 20.74 -22.04 -5.99
C THR A 250 20.06 -20.75 -5.51
N ALA A 251 19.34 -20.78 -4.38
CA ALA A 251 18.71 -19.58 -3.85
C ALA A 251 19.76 -18.54 -3.43
N VAL A 252 19.42 -17.27 -3.63
CA VAL A 252 20.25 -16.12 -3.27
C VAL A 252 19.70 -15.50 -1.99
N ASN A 253 20.57 -15.26 -1.01
CA ASN A 253 20.23 -14.48 0.16
C ASN A 253 20.63 -13.02 -0.08
N PHE A 254 19.66 -12.14 -0.20
CA PHE A 254 19.87 -10.71 -0.36
C PHE A 254 19.76 -10.00 1.00
N SER A 255 20.82 -9.30 1.41
CA SER A 255 20.82 -8.55 2.66
C SER A 255 20.53 -7.07 2.47
N HIS A 256 19.42 -6.58 3.04
CA HIS A 256 19.12 -5.15 3.06
C HIS A 256 20.17 -4.37 3.83
N LYS A 257 20.59 -4.87 5.01
CA LYS A 257 21.55 -4.19 5.89
C LYS A 257 22.82 -3.77 5.15
N ASN A 258 23.37 -4.66 4.33
CA ASN A 258 24.60 -4.40 3.59
C ASN A 258 24.37 -3.39 2.44
N HIS A 259 23.23 -3.48 1.75
CA HIS A 259 22.93 -2.59 0.63
C HIS A 259 22.52 -1.19 1.10
N THR A 260 21.71 -1.08 2.16
CA THR A 260 21.28 0.21 2.71
C THR A 260 22.41 0.96 3.42
N ALA A 261 23.55 0.31 3.69
CA ALA A 261 24.75 1.00 4.15
C ALA A 261 25.42 1.85 3.05
N MET A 262 25.13 1.56 1.77
CA MET A 262 25.73 2.23 0.62
C MET A 262 24.70 2.97 -0.25
N PHE A 263 23.45 2.51 -0.26
CA PHE A 263 22.42 2.99 -1.18
C PHE A 263 21.16 3.43 -0.45
N LYS A 264 20.48 4.44 -1.00
CA LYS A 264 19.16 4.85 -0.55
C LYS A 264 18.07 3.93 -1.09
N CYS A 265 16.92 3.92 -0.42
CA CYS A 265 15.82 3.03 -0.78
C CYS A 265 15.28 3.29 -2.20
N ASP A 266 15.26 4.54 -2.64
CA ASP A 266 14.73 4.97 -3.94
C ASP A 266 15.61 4.60 -5.13
N GLU A 267 16.90 4.31 -4.88
CA GLU A 267 17.81 3.79 -5.90
C GLU A 267 17.42 2.37 -6.35
N CYS A 268 16.80 1.60 -5.45
CA CYS A 268 16.31 0.24 -5.72
C CYS A 268 14.79 0.18 -5.91
N HIS A 269 14.04 0.88 -5.07
CA HIS A 269 12.59 0.81 -5.00
C HIS A 269 11.91 2.06 -5.58
N THR A 270 10.87 1.97 -6.40
CA THR A 270 10.25 0.73 -6.93
C THR A 270 10.79 0.33 -8.30
N LYS A 271 11.78 1.08 -8.83
CA LYS A 271 12.26 1.00 -10.21
C LYS A 271 12.89 -0.35 -10.55
N LEU A 272 13.81 -0.83 -9.72
CA LEU A 272 14.48 -2.13 -9.92
C LEU A 272 13.69 -3.24 -9.24
N PHE A 273 13.24 -2.99 -8.01
CA PHE A 273 12.51 -3.95 -7.21
C PHE A 273 11.24 -3.34 -6.66
N LYS A 274 10.13 -4.07 -6.71
CA LYS A 274 8.90 -3.68 -6.02
C LYS A 274 9.04 -4.04 -4.54
N MET A 275 8.58 -3.19 -3.63
CA MET A 275 8.55 -3.49 -2.18
C MET A 275 7.38 -4.42 -1.84
N LYS A 276 7.34 -5.57 -2.49
CA LYS A 276 6.24 -6.52 -2.40
C LYS A 276 6.74 -7.93 -2.62
N LYS A 277 6.56 -8.79 -1.62
CA LYS A 277 7.07 -10.17 -1.62
C LYS A 277 6.59 -10.94 -2.86
N GLY A 278 7.50 -11.67 -3.48
CA GLY A 278 7.21 -12.58 -4.61
C GLY A 278 6.96 -11.90 -5.96
N THR A 279 7.20 -10.59 -6.07
CA THR A 279 7.04 -9.86 -7.35
C THR A 279 8.27 -9.93 -8.24
N ALA A 280 9.47 -9.93 -7.66
CA ALA A 280 10.71 -10.11 -8.40
C ALA A 280 10.87 -11.58 -8.80
N LYS A 281 10.63 -11.87 -10.08
CA LYS A 281 10.93 -13.15 -10.70
C LYS A 281 12.18 -12.98 -11.55
N ILE A 282 13.31 -13.47 -11.03
CA ILE A 282 14.59 -13.41 -11.73
C ILE A 282 14.78 -14.74 -12.44
N ALA A 283 14.77 -14.71 -13.77
CA ALA A 283 15.20 -15.84 -14.55
C ALA A 283 16.72 -15.78 -14.74
N PHE A 284 17.32 -16.93 -14.99
CA PHE A 284 18.74 -17.00 -15.30
C PHE A 284 19.08 -16.10 -16.53
N THR A 285 18.16 -15.94 -17.48
CA THR A 285 18.34 -15.05 -18.64
C THR A 285 18.47 -13.57 -18.30
N ASP A 286 18.14 -13.18 -17.07
CA ASP A 286 18.31 -11.80 -16.60
C ASP A 286 19.72 -11.54 -16.09
N HIS A 287 20.53 -12.60 -15.90
CA HIS A 287 21.94 -12.51 -15.57
C HIS A 287 22.71 -11.90 -16.75
N GLY A 288 23.21 -10.69 -16.56
CA GLY A 288 23.89 -9.90 -17.61
C GLY A 288 23.01 -8.92 -18.38
N LYS A 289 21.72 -8.77 -18.02
CA LYS A 289 20.92 -7.60 -18.44
C LYS A 289 21.15 -6.47 -17.44
N ASP A 290 21.15 -5.22 -17.92
CA ASP A 290 21.22 -4.02 -17.07
C ASP A 290 19.88 -3.78 -16.33
N ALA A 291 19.47 -4.75 -15.51
CA ALA A 291 18.20 -4.79 -14.79
C ALA A 291 18.32 -5.62 -13.50
N LEU A 292 17.50 -5.34 -12.48
CA LEU A 292 17.52 -6.04 -11.19
C LEU A 292 18.92 -5.97 -10.54
N CYS A 293 19.46 -7.08 -10.04
CA CYS A 293 20.83 -7.15 -9.50
C CYS A 293 21.87 -6.73 -10.56
N TYR A 294 21.57 -7.08 -11.82
CA TYR A 294 22.21 -6.73 -13.11
C TYR A 294 22.69 -5.29 -13.26
N SER A 295 21.94 -4.34 -12.70
CA SER A 295 22.24 -2.92 -12.90
C SER A 295 23.51 -2.45 -12.17
N CYS A 296 23.91 -3.23 -11.15
CA CYS A 296 25.08 -2.98 -10.31
C CYS A 296 26.05 -4.17 -10.34
N HIS A 297 25.57 -5.41 -10.20
CA HIS A 297 26.38 -6.64 -10.22
C HIS A 297 26.69 -7.11 -11.64
N ASN A 298 27.39 -6.27 -12.42
CA ASN A 298 27.72 -6.51 -13.84
C ASN A 298 29.22 -6.68 -14.12
N GLY A 299 30.04 -6.81 -13.08
CA GLY A 299 31.49 -6.93 -13.20
C GLY A 299 32.22 -5.61 -13.44
N LYS A 300 31.49 -4.51 -13.68
CA LYS A 300 32.05 -3.15 -13.76
C LYS A 300 31.81 -2.35 -12.48
N LYS A 301 30.56 -2.30 -11.99
CA LYS A 301 30.19 -1.54 -10.78
C LYS A 301 30.34 -2.37 -9.49
N ALA A 302 29.96 -3.64 -9.56
CA ALA A 302 30.12 -4.61 -8.48
C ALA A 302 30.40 -5.99 -9.07
N SER A 303 30.92 -6.90 -8.23
CA SER A 303 31.19 -8.29 -8.61
C SER A 303 29.96 -8.94 -9.25
N ALA A 304 30.16 -9.55 -10.41
CA ALA A 304 29.19 -10.43 -11.07
C ALA A 304 29.56 -11.92 -10.89
N ASP A 305 30.46 -12.22 -9.97
CA ASP A 305 30.84 -13.60 -9.67
C ASP A 305 29.65 -14.37 -9.09
N CYS A 306 29.46 -15.58 -9.62
CA CYS A 306 28.29 -16.40 -9.32
C CYS A 306 28.23 -16.77 -7.83
N THR A 307 29.38 -17.02 -7.21
CA THR A 307 29.48 -17.47 -5.80
C THR A 307 29.27 -16.34 -4.80
N THR A 308 29.37 -15.08 -5.26
CA THR A 308 29.04 -13.91 -4.43
C THR A 308 27.57 -13.88 -4.03
N CYS A 309 26.68 -14.41 -4.87
CA CYS A 309 25.23 -14.40 -4.62
C CYS A 309 24.66 -15.80 -4.36
N HIS A 310 25.12 -16.81 -5.10
CA HIS A 310 24.59 -18.17 -5.00
C HIS A 310 25.45 -19.02 -4.06
N ALA A 311 24.84 -19.58 -3.02
CA ALA A 311 25.51 -20.54 -2.14
C ALA A 311 25.96 -21.81 -2.89
N LYS A 312 25.24 -22.19 -3.95
CA LYS A 312 25.64 -23.25 -4.87
C LYS A 312 25.29 -22.84 -6.29
N VAL A 313 26.26 -22.97 -7.19
CA VAL A 313 26.08 -22.73 -8.63
C VAL A 313 26.07 -24.10 -9.29
N ALA A 314 24.87 -24.67 -9.50
CA ALA A 314 24.76 -26.00 -10.09
C ALA A 314 24.64 -25.90 -11.62
N PRO A 315 25.54 -26.54 -12.39
CA PRO A 315 25.30 -26.74 -13.80
C PRO A 315 24.02 -27.57 -14.02
N PRO A 316 23.35 -27.44 -15.18
CA PRO A 316 22.26 -28.33 -15.55
C PRO A 316 22.70 -29.80 -15.45
N LYS A 317 22.02 -30.61 -14.63
CA LYS A 317 22.36 -32.03 -14.43
C LYS A 317 22.09 -32.88 -15.67
N SER A 318 21.10 -32.52 -16.47
CA SER A 318 20.75 -33.27 -17.67
C SER A 318 21.61 -32.84 -18.86
N PRO A 319 22.15 -33.79 -19.64
CA PRO A 319 22.89 -33.45 -20.85
C PRO A 319 21.99 -32.73 -21.86
N ILE A 320 22.57 -31.75 -22.56
CA ILE A 320 21.87 -31.08 -23.66
C ILE A 320 22.07 -31.89 -24.93
N THR A 321 21.00 -32.51 -25.42
CA THR A 321 21.02 -33.26 -26.68
C THR A 321 20.76 -32.35 -27.88
N TYR A 322 21.72 -32.32 -28.81
CA TYR A 322 21.60 -31.69 -30.12
C TYR A 322 21.29 -32.75 -31.17
N LYS A 323 20.17 -32.57 -31.89
CA LYS A 323 19.80 -33.43 -33.02
C LYS A 323 20.71 -33.11 -34.21
N SER A 324 21.32 -34.14 -34.81
CA SER A 324 22.10 -34.02 -36.05
C SER A 324 21.34 -34.71 -37.17
N GLY A 325 21.06 -33.99 -38.26
CA GLY A 325 20.23 -34.47 -39.38
C GLY A 325 20.95 -35.47 -40.28
N GLY A 326 21.32 -36.63 -39.73
CA GLY A 326 22.04 -37.71 -40.44
C GLY A 326 23.13 -38.41 -39.63
N MET A 327 23.46 -37.91 -38.43
CA MET A 327 24.42 -38.53 -37.50
C MET A 327 23.80 -38.75 -36.12
N ALA A 328 24.46 -39.56 -35.28
CA ALA A 328 24.04 -39.75 -33.90
C ALA A 328 23.90 -38.41 -33.16
N PRO A 329 22.89 -38.25 -32.29
CA PRO A 329 22.69 -37.01 -31.55
C PRO A 329 23.87 -36.73 -30.62
N VAL A 330 24.28 -35.46 -30.53
CA VAL A 330 25.38 -35.04 -29.65
C VAL A 330 24.83 -34.72 -28.28
N ASN A 331 25.31 -35.43 -27.26
CA ASN A 331 24.96 -35.18 -25.87
C ASN A 331 26.06 -34.34 -25.20
N PHE A 332 25.76 -33.06 -24.95
CA PHE A 332 26.65 -32.17 -24.21
C PHE A 332 26.48 -32.36 -22.69
N SER A 333 27.53 -32.79 -22.00
CA SER A 333 27.55 -32.90 -20.53
C SER A 333 28.08 -31.60 -19.91
N HIS A 334 27.21 -30.86 -19.19
CA HIS A 334 27.68 -29.70 -18.43
C HIS A 334 28.59 -30.10 -17.28
N GLU A 335 28.37 -31.25 -16.64
CA GLU A 335 29.19 -31.73 -15.52
C GLU A 335 30.65 -31.93 -15.93
N PHE A 336 30.88 -32.58 -17.07
CA PHE A 336 32.22 -32.79 -17.60
C PHE A 336 32.92 -31.46 -17.94
N HIS A 337 32.22 -30.54 -18.60
CA HIS A 337 32.81 -29.27 -19.01
C HIS A 337 33.01 -28.31 -17.83
N ALA A 338 32.08 -28.27 -16.88
CA ALA A 338 32.16 -27.43 -15.69
C ALA A 338 33.24 -27.90 -14.70
N ALA A 339 33.70 -29.15 -14.80
CA ALA A 339 34.86 -29.62 -14.05
C ALA A 339 36.20 -29.02 -14.52
N ALA A 340 36.27 -28.58 -15.79
CA ALA A 340 37.48 -28.06 -16.41
C ALA A 340 37.44 -26.55 -16.71
N PHE A 341 36.24 -26.00 -16.93
CA PHE A 341 36.05 -24.61 -17.37
C PHE A 341 35.08 -23.85 -16.46
N LYS A 342 35.34 -22.56 -16.27
CA LYS A 342 34.45 -21.68 -15.52
C LYS A 342 33.24 -21.27 -16.36
N CYS A 343 32.17 -20.86 -15.67
CA CYS A 343 30.92 -20.45 -16.30
C CYS A 343 31.12 -19.31 -17.30
N GLU A 344 32.01 -18.36 -17.00
CA GLU A 344 32.25 -17.16 -17.84
C GLU A 344 32.97 -17.46 -19.15
N GLU A 345 33.65 -18.61 -19.23
CA GLU A 345 34.37 -19.05 -20.43
C GLU A 345 33.39 -19.50 -21.51
N CYS A 346 32.26 -20.10 -21.11
CA CYS A 346 31.19 -20.48 -22.01
C CYS A 346 30.11 -19.39 -22.13
N HIS A 347 29.75 -18.76 -21.01
CA HIS A 347 28.58 -17.91 -20.90
C HIS A 347 28.91 -16.48 -20.46
N THR A 348 28.33 -15.44 -21.05
CA THR A 348 27.41 -15.45 -22.20
C THR A 348 28.13 -15.39 -23.55
N LYS A 349 29.47 -15.37 -23.55
CA LYS A 349 30.32 -15.12 -24.72
C LYS A 349 30.05 -16.08 -25.89
N ILE A 350 30.13 -17.38 -25.63
CA ILE A 350 29.94 -18.42 -26.66
C ILE A 350 28.45 -18.77 -26.73
N TRP A 351 27.90 -19.15 -25.58
CA TRP A 351 26.53 -19.62 -25.43
C TRP A 351 25.68 -18.64 -24.62
N PRO A 352 24.49 -18.25 -25.08
CA PRO A 352 23.51 -17.65 -24.18
C PRO A 352 22.97 -18.73 -23.24
N MET A 353 22.71 -18.37 -21.98
CA MET A 353 22.12 -19.26 -20.97
C MET A 353 20.59 -19.39 -21.16
N LYS A 354 20.17 -19.62 -22.41
CA LYS A 354 18.79 -19.90 -22.83
C LYS A 354 18.82 -20.95 -23.95
N ARG A 355 18.16 -22.09 -23.71
CA ARG A 355 18.08 -23.20 -24.66
C ARG A 355 17.42 -22.75 -25.96
N GLY A 356 18.02 -23.12 -27.10
CA GLY A 356 17.42 -22.94 -28.43
C GLY A 356 17.53 -21.53 -29.04
N VAL A 357 18.24 -20.59 -28.41
CA VAL A 357 18.38 -19.21 -28.95
C VAL A 357 19.29 -19.18 -30.17
N LYS A 358 20.46 -19.82 -30.09
CA LYS A 358 21.38 -19.92 -31.23
C LYS A 358 21.21 -21.28 -31.88
N LYS A 359 20.98 -21.28 -33.19
CA LYS A 359 21.07 -22.47 -34.02
C LYS A 359 22.52 -22.62 -34.47
N MET A 360 23.11 -23.76 -34.15
CA MET A 360 24.49 -24.08 -34.47
C MET A 360 24.51 -24.97 -35.72
N LYS A 361 25.30 -24.61 -36.73
CA LYS A 361 25.60 -25.46 -37.88
C LYS A 361 27.05 -25.95 -37.79
N MET A 362 27.37 -27.08 -38.42
CA MET A 362 28.74 -27.62 -38.42
C MET A 362 29.77 -26.62 -38.97
N ASP A 363 29.43 -25.87 -40.02
CA ASP A 363 30.29 -24.80 -40.55
C ASP A 363 30.67 -23.73 -39.52
N ASP A 364 29.80 -23.46 -38.53
CA ASP A 364 30.11 -22.52 -37.47
C ASP A 364 31.20 -23.07 -36.54
N LEU A 365 31.22 -24.39 -36.28
CA LEU A 365 32.26 -25.03 -35.47
C LEU A 365 33.62 -24.97 -36.18
N TYR A 366 33.65 -25.24 -37.48
CA TYR A 366 34.90 -25.13 -38.26
C TYR A 366 35.44 -23.70 -38.30
N LYS A 367 34.56 -22.70 -38.17
CA LYS A 367 34.91 -21.28 -38.04
C LYS A 367 35.24 -20.86 -36.61
N GLY A 368 35.45 -21.80 -35.69
CA GLY A 368 35.82 -21.53 -34.30
C GLY A 368 34.69 -20.95 -33.43
N LYS A 369 33.43 -21.11 -33.83
CA LYS A 369 32.27 -20.68 -33.03
C LYS A 369 31.69 -21.87 -32.24
N PHE A 370 30.89 -21.57 -31.22
CA PHE A 370 30.19 -22.58 -30.42
C PHE A 370 31.17 -23.61 -29.82
N CYS A 371 30.93 -24.91 -30.01
CA CYS A 371 31.84 -25.97 -29.56
C CYS A 371 33.23 -25.82 -30.18
N GLY A 372 33.31 -25.33 -31.43
CA GLY A 372 34.57 -25.15 -32.16
C GLY A 372 35.49 -24.07 -31.60
N ALA A 373 35.00 -23.20 -30.70
CA ALA A 373 35.85 -22.24 -30.00
C ALA A 373 36.96 -22.94 -29.17
N CYS A 374 36.64 -24.12 -28.62
CA CYS A 374 37.56 -24.95 -27.85
C CYS A 374 37.92 -26.25 -28.59
N HIS A 375 36.97 -26.86 -29.30
CA HIS A 375 37.20 -28.05 -30.12
C HIS A 375 37.88 -27.71 -31.46
N ASN A 376 39.09 -27.15 -31.38
CA ASN A 376 39.89 -26.66 -32.51
C ASN A 376 41.20 -27.45 -32.71
N GLY A 377 41.41 -28.53 -31.95
CA GLY A 377 42.63 -29.33 -31.99
C GLY A 377 43.76 -28.79 -31.11
N LYS A 378 43.59 -27.62 -30.49
CA LYS A 378 44.58 -27.02 -29.57
C LYS A 378 44.13 -27.07 -28.12
N ILE A 379 42.88 -26.65 -27.83
CA ILE A 379 42.33 -26.63 -26.47
C ILE A 379 41.66 -27.97 -26.15
N ALA A 380 40.83 -28.45 -27.07
CA ALA A 380 40.21 -29.77 -27.03
C ALA A 380 40.30 -30.42 -28.42
N SER A 381 39.79 -31.66 -28.54
CA SER A 381 39.79 -32.41 -29.80
C SER A 381 39.23 -31.58 -30.96
N ALA A 382 39.77 -31.75 -32.16
CA ALA A 382 39.34 -31.00 -33.33
C ALA A 382 37.87 -31.27 -33.66
N ALA A 383 37.14 -30.25 -34.13
CA ALA A 383 35.74 -30.37 -34.57
C ALA A 383 35.57 -31.33 -35.77
N THR A 384 36.66 -31.71 -36.43
CA THR A 384 36.73 -32.74 -37.48
C THR A 384 36.72 -34.16 -36.93
N ASP A 385 36.95 -34.37 -35.63
CA ASP A 385 36.89 -35.70 -34.98
C ASP A 385 35.44 -36.12 -34.73
N CYS A 386 34.66 -36.34 -35.79
CA CYS A 386 33.20 -36.53 -35.75
C CYS A 386 32.74 -37.57 -34.70
N ALA A 387 33.47 -38.69 -34.58
CA ALA A 387 33.15 -39.79 -33.67
C ALA A 387 33.21 -39.41 -32.17
N LYS A 388 33.97 -38.37 -31.79
CA LYS A 388 34.06 -37.94 -30.39
C LYS A 388 32.80 -37.22 -29.91
N CYS A 389 32.05 -36.59 -30.82
CA CYS A 389 30.82 -35.88 -30.53
C CYS A 389 29.58 -36.73 -30.89
N HIS A 390 29.60 -37.39 -32.04
CA HIS A 390 28.50 -38.21 -32.56
C HIS A 390 28.64 -39.67 -32.11
N LYS A 391 28.68 -39.90 -30.79
CA LYS A 391 28.76 -41.26 -30.26
C LYS A 391 27.45 -42.00 -30.54
N GLN A 392 27.53 -43.11 -31.28
CA GLN A 392 26.44 -44.07 -31.35
C GLN A 392 26.28 -44.71 -29.96
N LYS A 393 25.04 -45.01 -29.59
CA LYS A 393 24.72 -45.62 -28.29
C LYS A 393 25.40 -46.98 -28.14
#